data_AF-A0A4P7X0M0-F1
#
_entry.id   AF-A0A4P7X0M0-F1
#
_cell.length_a   1.000
_cell.length_b   1.000
_cell.length_c   1.000
_cell.angle_alpha   90.00
_cell.angle_beta   90.00
_cell.angle_gamma   90.00
#
_symmetry.space_group_name_H-M   'P 1'
#
loop_
_entity.id
_entity.type
_entity.pdbx_description
1 polymer ?
#
loop_
_entity_poly.entity_id
_entity_poly.type
_entity_poly.pdbx_seq_one_letter_code
_entity_poly.pdbx_strand_id
1 'polypeptide(L)'
;MYYENCGQKSLDSVVFFKFCLVGYLENITSDRKLVSHCSLRLDILYFLGYDIDEELPWHSTLSRTHKLYPESVFVLFLRLLQQLLLWPIIL
;
A
#
# COMPACT_ATOMS: atom_id res chain seq x y z
N MET A 1 -24.21 -24.09 -4.65
CA MET A 1 -22.77 -24.14 -4.26
C MET A 1 -22.10 -22.96 -4.92
N TYR A 2 -21.98 -21.83 -4.21
CA TYR A 2 -21.39 -20.61 -4.75
C TYR A 2 -19.90 -20.58 -4.37
N TYR A 3 -19.06 -21.19 -5.20
CA TYR A 3 -17.62 -20.98 -5.24
C TYR A 3 -17.34 -20.12 -6.48
N GLU A 4 -17.78 -18.86 -6.47
CA GLU A 4 -17.39 -17.91 -7.50
C GLU A 4 -16.10 -17.21 -7.04
N ASN A 5 -14.99 -17.64 -7.64
CA ASN A 5 -13.68 -16.97 -7.65
C ASN A 5 -12.94 -16.84 -6.31
N CYS A 6 -12.53 -17.98 -5.73
CA CYS A 6 -11.46 -18.03 -4.72
C CYS A 6 -10.05 -17.77 -5.31
N GLY A 7 -9.90 -16.69 -6.07
CA GLY A 7 -8.60 -16.16 -6.48
C GLY A 7 -8.61 -14.68 -6.14
N GLN A 8 -8.07 -14.30 -4.98
CA GLN A 8 -7.80 -12.88 -4.75
C GLN A 8 -6.95 -12.37 -5.91
N LYS A 9 -7.43 -11.34 -6.60
CA LYS A 9 -6.64 -10.64 -7.62
C LYS A 9 -5.31 -10.24 -6.98
N SER A 10 -4.22 -10.58 -7.64
CA SER A 10 -2.89 -10.12 -7.23
C SER A 10 -2.91 -8.59 -7.20
N LEU A 11 -2.55 -8.01 -6.06
CA LEU A 11 -2.41 -6.57 -5.93
C LEU A 11 -1.25 -6.12 -6.81
N ASP A 12 -1.51 -5.11 -7.66
CA ASP A 12 -0.45 -4.53 -8.48
C ASP A 12 0.69 -4.00 -7.60
N SER A 13 1.92 -4.21 -8.05
CA SER A 13 3.12 -3.85 -7.28
C SER A 13 3.21 -2.35 -6.98
N VAL A 14 2.78 -1.49 -7.91
CA VAL A 14 2.79 -0.04 -7.72
C VAL A 14 1.77 0.34 -6.64
N VAL A 15 0.57 -0.22 -6.72
CA VAL A 15 -0.49 0.01 -5.72
C VAL A 15 -0.05 -0.49 -4.34
N PHE A 16 0.61 -1.65 -4.27
CA PHE A 16 1.18 -2.16 -3.01
C PHE A 16 2.20 -1.19 -2.39
N PHE A 17 3.16 -0.67 -3.16
CA PHE A 17 4.12 0.29 -2.63
C PHE A 17 3.48 1.64 -2.28
N LYS A 18 2.40 2.05 -2.95
CA LYS A 18 1.58 3.19 -2.52
C LYS A 18 0.94 2.95 -1.15
N PHE A 19 0.42 1.75 -0.87
CA PHE A 19 -0.05 1.38 0.46
C PHE A 19 1.07 1.45 1.51
N CYS A 20 2.27 0.91 1.20
CA CYS A 20 3.43 1.01 2.09
C CYS A 20 3.82 2.47 2.37
N LEU A 21 3.74 3.33 1.36
CA LEU A 21 4.02 4.75 1.50
C LEU A 21 3.02 5.43 2.45
N VAL A 22 1.72 5.20 2.25
CA VAL A 22 0.67 5.75 3.13
C VAL A 22 0.85 5.24 4.55
N GLY A 23 1.12 3.95 4.74
CA GLY A 23 1.39 3.38 6.06
C GLY A 23 2.59 4.01 6.75
N TYR A 24 3.66 4.30 5.99
CA TYR A 24 4.83 4.99 6.52
C TYR A 24 4.53 6.45 6.90
N LEU A 25 3.90 7.22 6.03
CA LEU A 25 3.62 8.65 6.25
C LEU A 25 2.59 8.89 7.36
N GLU A 26 1.56 8.05 7.44
CA GLU A 26 0.49 8.14 8.45
C GLU A 26 0.85 7.38 9.74
N ASN A 27 2.06 6.79 9.82
CA ASN A 27 2.55 6.00 10.95
C ASN A 27 1.60 4.85 11.36
N ILE A 28 1.12 4.10 10.35
CA ILE A 28 0.23 2.95 10.51
C ILE A 28 0.98 1.66 10.19
N THR A 29 1.13 0.78 11.18
CA THR A 29 1.88 -0.47 11.07
C THR A 29 1.01 -1.71 10.83
N SER A 30 -0.30 -1.62 11.04
CA SER A 30 -1.23 -2.75 10.88
C SER A 30 -1.93 -2.69 9.54
N ASP A 31 -1.76 -3.72 8.70
CA ASP A 31 -2.43 -3.83 7.39
C ASP A 31 -3.95 -3.65 7.48
N ARG A 32 -4.58 -4.22 8.53
CA ARG A 32 -6.03 -4.07 8.75
C ARG A 32 -6.39 -2.61 9.02
N LYS A 33 -5.62 -1.94 9.88
CA LYS A 33 -5.84 -0.53 10.19
C LYS A 33 -5.56 0.35 8.97
N LEU A 34 -4.54 0.01 8.17
CA LEU A 34 -4.18 0.73 6.95
C LEU A 34 -5.32 0.69 5.94
N VAL A 35 -5.84 -0.50 5.61
CA VAL A 35 -6.97 -0.64 4.67
C VAL A 35 -8.20 0.15 5.16
N SER A 36 -8.53 0.02 6.44
CA SER A 36 -9.64 0.78 7.03
C SER A 36 -9.40 2.29 7.06
N HIS A 37 -8.16 2.74 7.18
CA HIS A 37 -7.82 4.15 7.14
C HIS A 37 -7.93 4.70 5.71
N CYS A 38 -7.41 3.95 4.73
CA CYS A 38 -7.49 4.29 3.32
C CYS A 38 -8.95 4.36 2.82
N SER A 39 -9.82 3.44 3.25
CA SER A 39 -11.22 3.41 2.81
C SER A 39 -12.04 4.62 3.26
N LEU A 40 -11.59 5.37 4.26
CA LEU A 40 -12.30 6.54 4.80
C LEU A 40 -11.81 7.87 4.19
N ARG A 41 -10.73 7.84 3.40
CA ARG A 41 -10.01 9.03 2.94
C ARG A 41 -9.97 9.08 1.42
N LEU A 42 -10.80 9.96 0.85
CA LEU A 42 -10.93 10.13 -0.61
C LEU A 42 -9.61 10.56 -1.27
N ASP A 43 -8.81 11.37 -0.59
CA ASP A 43 -7.48 11.78 -1.04
C ASP A 43 -6.52 10.60 -1.17
N ILE A 44 -6.59 9.65 -0.23
CA ILE A 44 -5.81 8.42 -0.28
C ILE A 44 -6.35 7.47 -1.34
N LEU A 45 -7.67 7.30 -1.47
CA LEU A 45 -8.27 6.48 -2.54
C LEU A 45 -7.82 6.97 -3.91
N TYR A 46 -7.90 8.28 -4.15
CA TYR A 46 -7.41 8.90 -5.38
C TYR A 46 -5.92 8.64 -5.60
N PHE A 47 -5.08 8.77 -4.56
CA PHE A 47 -3.66 8.48 -4.66
C PHE A 47 -3.39 7.01 -5.01
N LEU A 48 -4.10 6.08 -4.37
CA LEU A 48 -3.99 4.64 -4.63
C LEU A 48 -4.46 4.30 -6.06
N GLY A 49 -5.40 5.08 -6.60
CA GLY A 49 -6.00 4.88 -7.92
C GLY A 49 -7.30 4.08 -7.85
N TYR A 50 -8.02 4.15 -6.72
CA TYR A 50 -9.32 3.54 -6.50
C TYR A 50 -10.43 4.58 -6.59
N ASP A 51 -11.57 4.19 -7.13
CA ASP A 51 -12.81 4.95 -7.05
C ASP A 51 -13.52 4.74 -5.70
N ILE A 52 -14.48 5.63 -5.37
CA ILE A 52 -15.18 5.63 -4.07
C ILE A 52 -16.03 4.37 -3.83
N ASP A 53 -16.48 3.74 -4.91
CA ASP A 53 -17.32 2.53 -4.94
C ASP A 53 -16.51 1.26 -5.16
N GLU A 54 -15.18 1.36 -5.33
CA GLU A 54 -14.30 0.21 -5.51
C GLU A 54 -13.84 -0.38 -4.17
N GLU A 55 -13.90 -1.70 -4.05
CA GLU A 55 -13.45 -2.39 -2.84
C GLU A 55 -11.92 -2.47 -2.79
N LEU A 56 -11.34 -1.98 -1.69
CA LEU A 56 -9.90 -2.11 -1.42
C LEU A 56 -9.49 -3.58 -1.21
N PRO A 57 -8.21 -3.91 -1.48
CA PRO A 57 -7.69 -5.24 -1.22
C PRO A 57 -7.80 -5.57 0.27
N TRP A 58 -8.03 -6.84 0.56
CA TRP A 58 -8.06 -7.31 1.95
C TRP A 58 -6.67 -7.16 2.56
N HIS A 59 -6.62 -6.89 3.87
CA HIS A 59 -5.37 -6.83 4.62
C HIS A 59 -4.50 -8.09 4.46
N SER A 60 -5.11 -9.27 4.29
CA SER A 60 -4.40 -10.51 4.00
C SER A 60 -3.70 -10.52 2.64
N THR A 61 -4.21 -9.79 1.64
CA THR A 61 -3.56 -9.58 0.34
C THR A 61 -2.30 -8.75 0.51
N LEU A 62 -2.36 -7.66 1.28
CA LEU A 62 -1.18 -6.83 1.59
C LEU A 62 -0.09 -7.66 2.27
N SER A 63 -0.44 -8.41 3.33
CA SER A 63 0.53 -9.25 4.04
C SER A 63 1.12 -10.35 3.14
N ARG A 64 0.35 -10.91 2.20
CA ARG A 64 0.82 -11.91 1.24
C ARG A 64 1.75 -11.28 0.22
N THR A 65 1.36 -10.15 -0.38
CA THR A 65 2.18 -9.41 -1.34
C THR A 65 3.49 -8.94 -0.73
N HIS A 66 3.48 -8.50 0.54
CA HIS A 66 4.70 -8.14 1.26
C HIS A 66 5.72 -9.28 1.33
N LYS A 67 5.25 -10.53 1.49
CA LYS A 67 6.13 -11.72 1.53
C LYS A 67 6.72 -12.10 0.18
N LEU A 68 6.21 -11.57 -0.93
CA LEU A 68 6.75 -11.83 -2.26
C LEU A 68 8.05 -11.05 -2.53
N TYR A 69 8.29 -9.98 -1.77
CA TYR A 69 9.46 -9.13 -1.95
C TYR A 69 10.51 -9.40 -0.86
N PRO A 70 11.80 -9.48 -1.23
CA PRO A 70 12.86 -9.56 -0.25
C PRO A 70 13.00 -8.24 0.52
N GLU A 71 13.50 -8.31 1.76
CA GLU A 71 13.70 -7.15 2.64
C GLU A 71 14.54 -6.04 1.98
N SER A 72 15.50 -6.41 1.14
CA SER A 72 16.36 -5.46 0.41
C SER A 72 15.58 -4.48 -0.47
N VAL A 73 14.43 -4.90 -1.02
CA VAL A 73 13.57 -4.02 -1.83
C VAL A 73 12.93 -2.95 -0.96
N PHE A 74 12.48 -3.30 0.25
CA PHE A 74 11.91 -2.34 1.19
C PHE A 74 12.97 -1.35 1.69
N VAL A 75 14.18 -1.83 1.98
CA VAL A 75 15.30 -0.96 2.37
C VAL A 75 15.64 0.03 1.26
N LEU A 76 15.70 -0.42 -0.01
CA LEU A 76 15.93 0.45 -1.15
C LEU A 76 14.82 1.49 -1.31
N PHE A 77 13.56 1.06 -1.20
CA PHE A 77 12.39 1.93 -1.28
C PHE A 77 12.44 3.06 -0.23
N LEU A 78 12.67 2.71 1.04
CA LEU A 78 12.79 3.68 2.13
C LEU A 78 13.99 4.62 1.92
N ARG A 79 15.11 4.12 1.41
CA ARG A 79 16.28 4.94 1.11
C ARG A 79 16.01 5.97 0.02
N LEU A 80 15.33 5.57 -1.06
CA LEU A 80 14.94 6.49 -2.14
C LEU A 80 13.97 7.55 -1.63
N LEU A 81 12.99 7.13 -0.83
CA LEU A 81 12.05 8.04 -0.19
C LEU A 81 12.77 9.07 0.69
N GLN A 82 13.72 8.63 1.53
CA GLN A 82 14.51 9.53 2.36
C GLN A 82 15.34 10.50 1.51
N GLN A 83 15.97 10.05 0.42
CA GLN A 83 16.72 10.93 -0.49
C GLN A 83 15.83 12.00 -1.12
N LEU A 84 14.63 11.63 -1.59
CA LEU A 84 13.68 12.57 -2.17
C LEU A 84 13.17 13.61 -1.16
N LEU A 85 12.90 13.20 0.08
CA LEU A 85 12.43 14.10 1.13
C LEU A 85 13.54 15.03 1.66
N LEU A 86 14.80 14.57 1.66
CA LEU A 86 15.94 15.38 2.08
C LEU A 86 16.50 16.29 0.97
N TRP A 87 16.22 15.97 -0.30
CA TRP A 87 16.62 16.76 -1.46
C TRP A 87 16.28 18.27 -1.37
N PRO A 88 15.04 18.68 -1.02
CA PRO A 88 14.70 20.11 -0.93
C PRO A 88 15.28 20.83 0.30
N ILE A 89 15.87 20.12 1.26
CA ILE A 89 16.45 20.72 2.48
C ILE A 89 17.93 21.08 2.26
N ILE A 90 18.57 20.49 1.24
CA ILE A 90 20.00 20.61 0.96
C ILE A 90 20.29 21.64 -0.17
N LEU A 91 19.24 22.24 -0.76
CA LEU A 91 19.28 23.34 -1.75
C LEU A 91 18.77 24.64 -1.13
#